data_AF-A0A7R9T9T9-F1
#
_entry.id   AF-A0A7R9T9T9-F1
#
_cell.length_a   1.000
_cell.length_b   1.000
_cell.length_c   1.000
_cell.angle_alpha   90.00
_cell.angle_beta   90.00
_cell.angle_gamma   90.00
#
_symmetry.space_group_name_H-M   'P 1'
#
loop_
_entity.id
_entity.type
_entity.pdbx_description
1 polymer ?
#
loop_
_entity_poly.entity_id
_entity_poly.type
_entity_poly.pdbx_seq_one_letter_code
_entity_poly.pdbx_strand_id
1 'polypeptide(L)'
;GAVTGVAISRDDAFVLSTSTDGSFFVQALGSEFSSVVEGEGEGSPEKKAKELEADETPTLAEEAAAALEKEIPDVTDITSTSVYSIEEDKQKAEQDKLRAEAEAKKLGVKGYLEKLKGEFLELLRENESKPEAERLPLDAFEVDPGLREMVEAETKEKIARAHREFAWDKERTEIALQKLRAKFLDPVQVERVVLRSFAEGRKAYSVTSCRV
;
A
#
# COMPACT_ATOMS: atom_id res chain seq x y z
N GLY A 1 -2.31 -27.70 -32.12
CA GLY A 1 -1.15 -27.23 -32.89
C GLY A 1 -0.55 -25.98 -32.32
N ALA A 2 0.64 -25.62 -32.80
CA ALA A 2 1.25 -24.33 -32.49
C ALA A 2 0.49 -23.20 -33.20
N VAL A 3 0.37 -22.05 -32.56
CA VAL A 3 -0.26 -20.85 -33.14
C VAL A 3 0.69 -20.26 -34.16
N THR A 4 0.23 -20.12 -35.41
CA THR A 4 1.04 -19.59 -36.53
C THR A 4 0.80 -18.10 -36.75
N GLY A 5 -0.36 -17.58 -36.38
CA GLY A 5 -0.68 -16.16 -36.52
C GLY A 5 -1.79 -15.72 -35.57
N VAL A 6 -1.71 -14.46 -35.14
CA VAL A 6 -2.74 -13.79 -34.35
C VAL A 6 -2.99 -12.41 -34.95
N ALA A 7 -4.25 -12.01 -35.06
CA ALA A 7 -4.66 -10.69 -35.53
C ALA A 7 -5.86 -10.19 -34.73
N ILE A 8 -5.97 -8.86 -34.58
CA ILE A 8 -7.08 -8.21 -33.88
C ILE A 8 -8.00 -7.57 -34.92
N SER A 9 -9.32 -7.65 -34.70
CA SER A 9 -10.31 -6.98 -35.53
C SER A 9 -10.16 -5.46 -35.44
N ARG A 10 -10.50 -4.73 -36.49
CA ARG A 10 -10.39 -3.26 -36.52
C ARG A 10 -11.12 -2.52 -35.38
N ASP A 11 -12.15 -3.14 -34.82
CA ASP A 11 -12.96 -2.57 -33.73
C ASP A 11 -12.46 -3.02 -32.34
N ASP A 12 -11.29 -3.68 -32.26
CA ASP A 12 -10.66 -4.25 -31.07
C ASP A 12 -11.53 -5.22 -30.24
N ALA A 13 -12.68 -5.62 -30.78
CA ALA A 13 -13.63 -6.50 -30.12
C ALA A 13 -13.27 -8.00 -30.24
N PHE A 14 -12.43 -8.40 -31.19
CA PHE A 14 -12.11 -9.81 -31.43
C PHE A 14 -10.62 -10.06 -31.67
N VAL A 15 -10.12 -11.17 -31.11
CA VAL A 15 -8.81 -11.75 -31.43
C VAL A 15 -9.01 -13.00 -32.28
N LEU A 16 -8.38 -13.02 -33.44
CA LEU A 16 -8.35 -14.17 -34.34
C LEU A 16 -7.00 -14.87 -34.21
N SER A 17 -7.00 -16.19 -34.02
CA SER A 17 -5.78 -17.00 -34.03
C SER A 17 -5.89 -18.16 -35.02
N THR A 18 -4.80 -18.43 -35.72
CA THR A 18 -4.67 -19.55 -36.65
C THR A 18 -3.61 -20.52 -36.16
N SER A 19 -3.87 -21.82 -36.34
CA SER A 19 -2.95 -22.89 -35.94
C SER A 19 -2.34 -23.59 -37.15
N THR A 20 -1.21 -24.27 -36.93
CA THR A 20 -0.55 -25.15 -37.93
C THR A 20 -1.48 -26.21 -38.51
N ASP A 21 -2.50 -26.61 -37.75
CA ASP A 21 -3.37 -27.74 -38.06
C ASP A 21 -4.58 -27.30 -38.92
N GLY A 22 -4.62 -26.04 -39.36
CA GLY A 22 -5.71 -25.46 -40.16
C GLY A 22 -6.92 -24.99 -39.35
N SER A 23 -6.89 -25.14 -38.02
CA SER A 23 -7.92 -24.60 -37.13
C SER A 23 -7.78 -23.08 -36.97
N PHE A 24 -8.91 -22.38 -37.02
CA PHE A 24 -9.00 -20.95 -36.70
C PHE A 24 -9.95 -20.74 -35.51
N PHE A 25 -9.57 -19.86 -34.59
CA PHE A 25 -10.38 -19.53 -33.41
C PHE A 25 -10.61 -18.02 -33.36
N VAL A 26 -11.81 -17.63 -32.95
CA VAL A 26 -12.20 -16.23 -32.71
C VAL A 26 -12.62 -16.10 -31.27
N GLN A 27 -11.97 -15.21 -30.53
CA GLN A 27 -12.30 -14.91 -29.14
C GLN A 27 -12.80 -13.47 -29.06
N ALA A 28 -13.98 -13.27 -28.48
CA ALA A 28 -14.48 -11.93 -28.18
C ALA A 28 -13.71 -11.38 -26.97
N LEU A 29 -13.10 -10.21 -27.13
CA LEU A 29 -12.58 -9.42 -26.03
C LEU A 29 -13.79 -8.69 -25.43
N GLY A 30 -14.09 -8.96 -24.16
CA GLY A 30 -15.03 -8.13 -23.41
C GLY A 30 -14.54 -6.68 -23.39
N SER A 31 -15.45 -5.71 -23.23
CA SER A 31 -15.14 -4.27 -23.27
C SER A 31 -14.16 -3.78 -22.18
N GLU A 32 -13.62 -4.70 -21.38
CA GLU A 32 -12.59 -4.46 -20.38
C GLU A 32 -11.17 -4.46 -20.97
N PHE A 33 -10.98 -4.90 -22.23
CA PHE A 33 -9.66 -4.99 -22.86
C PHE A 33 -9.33 -3.85 -23.84
N SER A 34 -10.31 -3.03 -24.24
CA SER A 34 -10.07 -1.91 -25.18
C SER A 34 -9.38 -0.69 -24.53
N SER A 35 -9.26 -0.67 -23.20
CA SER A 35 -8.57 0.40 -22.45
C SER A 35 -7.10 0.11 -22.13
N VAL A 36 -6.55 -1.04 -22.53
CA VAL A 36 -5.22 -1.52 -22.10
C VAL A 36 -4.10 -1.26 -23.14
N VAL A 37 -4.36 -0.57 -24.26
CA VAL A 37 -3.33 -0.32 -25.30
C VAL A 37 -2.37 0.85 -24.96
N GLU A 38 -2.41 1.42 -23.75
CA GLU A 38 -1.28 2.16 -23.19
C GLU A 38 -0.93 1.66 -21.79
N GLY A 39 -0.12 0.61 -21.70
CA GLY A 39 0.46 0.20 -20.42
C GLY A 39 0.99 -1.23 -20.40
N GLU A 40 2.31 -1.36 -20.30
CA GLU A 40 3.07 -2.60 -20.09
C GLU A 40 2.59 -3.37 -18.85
N GLY A 41 2.65 -4.71 -18.87
CA GLY A 41 2.67 -5.49 -17.62
C GLY A 41 2.06 -6.89 -17.66
N GLU A 42 2.93 -7.86 -17.86
CA GLU A 42 2.90 -9.28 -17.47
C GLU A 42 1.83 -9.78 -16.48
N GLY A 43 1.31 -10.99 -16.75
CA GLY A 43 0.78 -11.86 -15.69
C GLY A 43 -0.26 -12.88 -16.14
N SER A 44 0.16 -14.12 -16.41
CA SER A 44 -0.70 -15.30 -16.58
C SER A 44 -1.74 -15.45 -15.46
N PRO A 45 -2.86 -16.15 -15.74
CA PRO A 45 -3.02 -17.40 -14.99
C PRO A 45 -3.51 -18.59 -15.83
N GLU A 46 -3.04 -19.74 -15.36
CA GLU A 46 -3.29 -21.09 -15.80
C GLU A 46 -4.78 -21.45 -15.79
N LYS A 47 -5.26 -22.01 -16.91
CA LYS A 47 -6.57 -22.64 -17.01
C LYS A 47 -6.46 -24.09 -16.52
N LYS A 48 -7.04 -24.39 -15.35
CA LYS A 48 -7.46 -25.76 -15.02
C LYS A 48 -8.79 -26.04 -15.71
N ALA A 49 -8.74 -26.79 -16.80
CA ALA A 49 -9.91 -27.44 -17.37
C ALA A 49 -10.27 -28.66 -16.52
N LYS A 50 -11.52 -28.78 -16.09
CA LYS A 50 -12.13 -30.06 -15.75
C LYS A 50 -13.41 -30.21 -16.56
N GLU A 51 -13.42 -31.29 -17.31
CA GLU A 51 -14.43 -31.79 -18.24
C GLU A 51 -15.84 -31.87 -17.65
N LEU A 52 -16.80 -31.65 -18.55
CA LEU A 52 -18.24 -31.82 -18.40
C LEU A 52 -18.59 -33.31 -18.28
N GLU A 53 -19.38 -33.66 -17.25
CA GLU A 53 -20.31 -34.79 -17.29
C GLU A 53 -21.70 -34.19 -17.00
N ALA A 54 -22.64 -34.51 -17.88
CA ALA A 54 -24.01 -34.04 -17.84
C ALA A 54 -24.79 -34.77 -16.75
N ASP A 55 -25.36 -34.04 -15.80
CA ASP A 55 -26.59 -34.44 -15.13
C ASP A 55 -27.34 -33.21 -14.60
N GLU A 56 -28.64 -33.37 -14.46
CA GLU A 56 -29.68 -32.36 -14.58
C GLU A 56 -29.80 -31.34 -13.42
N THR A 57 -30.48 -30.22 -13.74
CA THR A 57 -31.13 -29.19 -12.89
C THR A 57 -30.41 -27.85 -12.58
N PRO A 58 -30.80 -26.73 -13.22
CA PRO A 58 -30.50 -25.37 -12.79
C PRO A 58 -31.69 -24.78 -12.03
N THR A 59 -31.62 -24.66 -10.70
CA THR A 59 -32.63 -23.89 -9.93
C THR A 59 -32.06 -23.03 -8.81
N LEU A 60 -30.74 -22.99 -8.61
CA LEU A 60 -30.09 -22.13 -7.60
C LEU A 60 -29.37 -20.91 -8.20
N ALA A 61 -29.13 -20.90 -9.52
CA ALA A 61 -28.44 -19.78 -10.18
C ALA A 61 -29.40 -18.64 -10.57
N GLU A 62 -30.65 -18.94 -10.92
CA GLU A 62 -31.64 -17.91 -11.28
C GLU A 62 -32.18 -17.14 -10.07
N GLU A 63 -32.29 -17.77 -8.89
CA GLU A 63 -32.68 -17.03 -7.66
C GLU A 63 -31.56 -16.13 -7.15
N ALA A 64 -30.29 -16.49 -7.35
CA ALA A 64 -29.15 -15.63 -7.02
C ALA A 64 -29.00 -14.46 -8.01
N ALA A 65 -29.34 -14.66 -9.28
CA ALA A 65 -29.36 -13.59 -10.28
C ALA A 65 -30.55 -12.63 -10.09
N ALA A 66 -31.75 -13.15 -9.77
CA ALA A 66 -32.94 -12.34 -9.52
C ALA A 66 -32.90 -11.55 -8.20
N ALA A 67 -32.11 -12.01 -7.21
CA ALA A 67 -31.88 -11.28 -5.97
C ALA A 67 -30.88 -10.11 -6.12
N LEU A 68 -30.01 -10.14 -7.13
CA LEU A 68 -29.03 -9.07 -7.39
C LEU A 68 -29.59 -7.95 -8.28
N GLU A 69 -30.72 -8.17 -8.95
CA GLU A 69 -31.34 -7.19 -9.83
C GLU A 69 -32.23 -6.17 -9.10
N LYS A 70 -32.43 -6.34 -7.78
CA LYS A 70 -33.48 -5.60 -7.05
C LYS A 70 -33.04 -4.31 -6.35
N GLU A 71 -31.76 -3.99 -6.27
CA GLU A 71 -31.32 -2.69 -5.74
C GLU A 71 -30.06 -2.22 -6.45
N ILE A 72 -30.18 -1.87 -7.74
CA ILE A 72 -29.30 -0.86 -8.31
C ILE A 72 -29.89 0.47 -7.85
N PRO A 73 -29.33 1.16 -6.83
CA PRO A 73 -29.81 2.48 -6.48
C PRO A 73 -29.73 3.36 -7.73
N ASP A 74 -30.78 4.15 -8.00
CA ASP A 74 -30.79 5.14 -9.08
C ASP A 74 -29.47 5.92 -9.00
N VAL A 75 -28.59 5.69 -10.00
CA VAL A 75 -27.26 6.27 -10.06
C VAL A 75 -27.44 7.75 -10.38
N THR A 76 -27.65 8.53 -9.32
CA THR A 76 -27.55 9.98 -9.39
C THR A 76 -26.08 10.34 -9.48
N ASP A 77 -25.74 11.13 -10.49
CA ASP A 77 -24.37 11.56 -10.72
C ASP A 77 -23.86 12.33 -9.50
N ILE A 78 -22.62 12.03 -9.07
CA ILE A 78 -22.05 12.61 -7.84
C ILE A 78 -21.71 14.08 -8.13
N THR A 79 -22.66 14.98 -7.88
CA THR A 79 -22.53 16.43 -8.16
C THR A 79 -21.90 17.22 -7.00
N SER A 80 -21.67 16.58 -5.85
CA SER A 80 -21.12 17.23 -4.65
C SER A 80 -19.61 17.02 -4.51
N THR A 81 -18.85 18.11 -4.39
CA THR A 81 -17.38 18.12 -4.16
C THR A 81 -16.91 17.43 -2.87
N SER A 82 -17.83 16.99 -2.00
CA SER A 82 -17.51 16.34 -0.73
C SER A 82 -17.48 14.82 -0.80
N VAL A 83 -17.97 14.22 -1.88
CA VAL A 83 -18.03 12.77 -2.06
C VAL A 83 -16.91 12.41 -3.03
N TYR A 84 -16.01 11.52 -2.60
CA TYR A 84 -14.91 11.06 -3.43
C TYR A 84 -15.45 10.31 -4.66
N SER A 85 -14.67 10.32 -5.73
CA SER A 85 -14.97 9.44 -6.86
C SER A 85 -14.88 7.98 -6.41
N ILE A 86 -15.68 7.10 -7.01
CA ILE A 86 -15.66 5.65 -6.75
C ILE A 86 -14.25 5.08 -6.91
N GLU A 87 -13.47 5.59 -7.87
CA GLU A 87 -12.08 5.19 -8.09
C GLU A 87 -11.14 5.71 -6.99
N GLU A 88 -11.34 6.93 -6.51
CA GLU A 88 -10.55 7.51 -5.43
C GLU A 88 -10.80 6.79 -4.11
N ASP A 89 -12.05 6.41 -3.83
CA ASP A 89 -12.43 5.62 -2.66
C ASP A 89 -11.78 4.24 -2.71
N LYS A 90 -11.78 3.59 -3.88
CA LYS A 90 -11.10 2.31 -4.06
C LYS A 90 -9.59 2.42 -3.82
N GLN A 91 -8.94 3.42 -4.41
CA GLN A 91 -7.50 3.63 -4.24
C GLN A 91 -7.12 3.94 -2.79
N LYS A 92 -7.93 4.76 -2.09
CA LYS A 92 -7.71 5.04 -0.66
C LYS A 92 -7.90 3.80 0.21
N ALA A 93 -8.96 3.04 -0.02
CA ALA A 93 -9.22 1.82 0.72
C ALA A 93 -8.07 0.80 0.56
N GLU A 94 -7.52 0.66 -0.64
CA GLU A 94 -6.36 -0.20 -0.89
C GLU A 94 -5.11 0.29 -0.14
N GLN A 95 -4.81 1.60 -0.19
CA GLN A 95 -3.69 2.19 0.54
C GLN A 95 -3.83 2.05 2.05
N ASP A 96 -5.03 2.28 2.58
CA ASP A 96 -5.31 2.17 4.01
C ASP A 96 -5.23 0.72 4.49
N LYS A 97 -5.68 -0.25 3.68
CA LYS A 97 -5.50 -1.66 3.95
C LYS A 97 -4.01 -2.05 4.02
N LEU A 98 -3.21 -1.61 3.04
CA LEU A 98 -1.77 -1.85 3.02
C LEU A 98 -1.07 -1.26 4.26
N ARG A 99 -1.45 -0.05 4.66
CA ARG A 99 -0.93 0.59 5.88
C ARG A 99 -1.34 -0.15 7.14
N ALA A 100 -2.60 -0.53 7.26
CA ALA A 100 -3.12 -1.28 8.40
C ALA A 100 -2.41 -2.64 8.55
N GLU A 101 -2.16 -3.35 7.45
CA GLU A 101 -1.41 -4.60 7.45
C GLU A 101 0.05 -4.40 7.90
N ALA A 102 0.70 -3.32 7.45
CA ALA A 102 2.06 -2.98 7.87
C ALA A 102 2.12 -2.60 9.37
N GLU A 103 1.14 -1.83 9.85
CA GLU A 103 1.02 -1.46 11.26
C GLU A 103 0.73 -2.67 12.15
N ALA A 104 -0.13 -3.59 11.71
CA ALA A 104 -0.41 -4.84 12.42
C ALA A 104 0.85 -5.69 12.59
N LYS A 105 1.65 -5.83 11.52
CA LYS A 105 2.95 -6.54 11.60
C LYS A 105 3.91 -5.85 12.57
N LYS A 106 4.00 -4.52 12.52
CA LYS A 106 4.83 -3.73 13.44
C LYS A 106 4.40 -3.89 14.90
N LEU A 107 3.10 -3.84 15.17
CA LEU A 107 2.54 -4.04 16.51
C LEU A 107 2.79 -5.48 17.01
N GLY A 108 2.66 -6.48 16.14
CA GLY A 108 2.98 -7.87 16.47
C GLY A 108 4.44 -8.04 16.90
N VAL A 109 5.39 -7.50 16.13
CA VAL A 109 6.82 -7.53 16.47
C VAL A 109 7.10 -6.76 17.76
N LYS A 110 6.47 -5.59 17.96
CA LYS A 110 6.63 -4.79 19.17
C LYS A 110 6.13 -5.53 20.42
N GLY A 111 4.96 -6.18 20.33
CA GLY A 111 4.41 -6.96 21.43
C GLY A 111 5.29 -8.16 21.78
N TYR A 112 5.88 -8.84 20.78
CA TYR A 112 6.85 -9.90 21.02
C TYR A 112 8.12 -9.38 21.71
N LEU A 113 8.64 -8.23 21.28
CA LEU A 113 9.80 -7.59 21.90
C LEU A 113 9.53 -7.17 23.36
N GLU A 114 8.33 -6.68 23.66
CA GLU A 114 7.92 -6.34 25.03
C GLU A 114 7.87 -7.57 25.93
N LYS A 115 7.37 -8.72 25.43
CA LYS A 115 7.42 -9.99 26.17
C LYS A 115 8.86 -10.42 26.46
N LEU A 116 9.73 -10.42 25.45
CA LEU A 116 11.13 -10.82 25.59
C LEU A 116 11.90 -9.91 26.56
N LYS A 117 11.60 -8.59 26.55
CA LYS A 117 12.13 -7.65 27.55
C LYS A 117 11.62 -7.93 28.95
N GLY A 118 10.35 -8.31 29.10
CA GLY A 118 9.77 -8.72 30.37
C GLY A 118 10.48 -9.94 30.94
N GLU A 119 10.61 -11.00 30.15
CA GLU A 119 11.33 -12.23 30.51
C GLU A 119 12.79 -11.94 30.89
N PHE A 120 13.47 -11.08 30.14
CA PHE A 120 14.84 -10.67 30.46
C PHE A 120 14.94 -9.90 31.80
N LEU A 121 14.01 -9.00 32.08
CA LEU A 121 13.96 -8.29 33.36
C LEU A 121 13.64 -9.21 34.54
N GLU A 122 12.82 -10.24 34.33
CA GLU A 122 12.56 -11.28 35.34
C GLU A 122 13.84 -12.07 35.65
N LEU A 123 14.58 -12.50 34.63
CA LEU A 123 15.88 -13.15 34.80
C LEU A 123 16.90 -12.27 35.55
N LEU A 124 16.94 -10.98 35.25
CA LEU A 124 17.79 -10.04 35.98
C LEU A 124 17.39 -9.91 37.44
N ARG A 125 16.07 -9.82 37.73
CA ARG A 125 15.57 -9.77 39.11
C ARG A 125 15.88 -11.06 39.88
N GLU A 126 15.74 -12.22 39.25
CA GLU A 126 16.11 -13.51 39.83
C GLU A 126 17.61 -13.55 40.15
N ASN A 127 18.44 -13.05 39.24
CA ASN A 127 19.88 -12.96 39.45
C ASN A 127 20.23 -12.03 40.62
N GLU A 128 19.61 -10.86 40.70
CA GLU A 128 19.81 -9.92 41.82
C GLU A 128 19.36 -10.49 43.18
N SER A 129 18.34 -11.34 43.18
CA SER A 129 17.84 -11.99 44.40
C SER A 129 18.82 -13.00 45.00
N LYS A 130 19.78 -13.50 44.19
CA LYS A 130 20.80 -14.46 44.64
C LYS A 130 21.91 -13.78 45.46
N PRO A 131 22.59 -14.53 46.35
CA PRO A 131 23.76 -14.05 47.08
C PRO A 131 24.83 -13.52 46.11
N GLU A 132 25.60 -12.51 46.51
CA GLU A 132 26.60 -11.86 45.65
C GLU A 132 27.59 -12.82 44.99
N ALA A 133 27.95 -13.92 45.67
CA ALA A 133 28.84 -14.94 45.15
C ALA A 133 28.24 -15.79 44.00
N GLU A 134 26.92 -15.81 43.87
CA GLU A 134 26.18 -16.59 42.85
C GLU A 134 25.58 -15.70 41.75
N ARG A 135 25.77 -14.39 41.83
CA ARG A 135 25.29 -13.44 40.82
C ARG A 135 26.12 -13.56 39.55
N LEU A 136 25.44 -13.73 38.43
CA LEU A 136 26.05 -13.71 37.10
C LEU A 136 26.32 -12.26 36.67
N PRO A 137 27.48 -11.98 36.03
CA PRO A 137 27.71 -10.70 35.37
C PRO A 137 26.81 -10.55 34.14
N LEU A 138 26.57 -9.31 33.70
CA LEU A 138 25.72 -9.03 32.53
C LEU A 138 26.20 -9.72 31.25
N ASP A 139 27.51 -9.79 31.05
CA ASP A 139 28.13 -10.43 29.88
C ASP A 139 27.81 -11.93 29.81
N ALA A 140 27.52 -12.59 30.95
CA ALA A 140 27.14 -14.00 30.97
C ALA A 140 25.69 -14.23 30.47
N PHE A 141 24.88 -13.18 30.36
CA PHE A 141 23.56 -13.26 29.73
C PHE A 141 23.63 -13.09 28.20
N GLU A 142 24.77 -12.69 27.65
CA GLU A 142 24.98 -12.65 26.22
C GLU A 142 25.27 -14.07 25.71
N VAL A 143 24.36 -14.62 24.90
CA VAL A 143 24.48 -15.98 24.36
C VAL A 143 25.61 -16.08 23.32
N ASP A 144 25.73 -15.07 22.46
CA ASP A 144 26.76 -14.99 21.42
C ASP A 144 27.12 -13.51 21.14
N PRO A 145 28.34 -13.07 21.49
CA PRO A 145 28.82 -11.72 21.20
C PRO A 145 28.88 -11.40 19.69
N GLY A 146 29.18 -12.39 18.84
CA GLY A 146 29.32 -12.19 17.39
C GLY A 146 27.99 -12.03 16.66
N LEU A 147 26.93 -12.64 17.20
CA LEU A 147 25.58 -12.54 16.64
C LEU A 147 25.08 -11.09 16.61
N ARG A 148 25.40 -10.29 17.63
CA ARG A 148 24.99 -8.89 17.71
C ARG A 148 25.57 -8.07 16.55
N GLU A 149 26.87 -8.18 16.32
CA GLU A 149 27.56 -7.45 15.25
C GLU A 149 27.03 -7.85 13.87
N MET A 150 26.80 -9.15 13.66
CA MET A 150 26.24 -9.68 12.41
C MET A 150 24.83 -9.13 12.15
N VAL A 151 23.94 -9.16 13.15
CA VAL A 151 22.57 -8.62 13.03
C VAL A 151 22.59 -7.11 12.81
N GLU A 152 23.48 -6.37 13.48
CA GLU A 152 23.67 -4.93 13.26
C GLU A 152 24.15 -4.62 11.84
N ALA A 153 25.07 -5.43 11.28
CA ALA A 153 25.52 -5.27 9.90
C ALA A 153 24.37 -5.53 8.91
N GLU A 154 23.65 -6.65 9.05
CA GLU A 154 22.51 -6.97 8.20
C GLU A 154 21.40 -5.91 8.27
N THR A 155 21.09 -5.40 9.45
CA THR A 155 20.06 -4.36 9.62
C THR A 155 20.48 -3.06 8.94
N LYS A 156 21.74 -2.65 9.06
CA LYS A 156 22.28 -1.49 8.33
C LYS A 156 22.20 -1.69 6.82
N GLU A 157 22.51 -2.88 6.32
CA GLU A 157 22.38 -3.20 4.89
C GLU A 157 20.92 -3.15 4.41
N LYS A 158 19.98 -3.71 5.18
CA LYS A 158 18.53 -3.66 4.87
C LYS A 158 18.03 -2.21 4.83
N ILE A 159 18.44 -1.39 5.80
CA ILE A 159 18.11 0.05 5.84
C ILE A 159 18.69 0.77 4.62
N ALA A 160 19.97 0.53 4.30
CA ALA A 160 20.62 1.15 3.15
C ALA A 160 19.95 0.75 1.83
N ARG A 161 19.53 -0.51 1.69
CA ARG A 161 18.76 -0.98 0.53
C ARG A 161 17.43 -0.25 0.41
N ALA A 162 16.64 -0.18 1.48
CA ALA A 162 15.38 0.55 1.48
C ALA A 162 15.58 2.03 1.12
N HIS A 163 16.62 2.69 1.63
CA HIS A 163 16.92 4.07 1.26
C HIS A 163 17.24 4.24 -0.23
N ARG A 164 17.93 3.28 -0.86
CA ARG A 164 18.20 3.33 -2.31
C ARG A 164 16.93 3.14 -3.12
N GLU A 165 16.07 2.21 -2.72
CA GLU A 165 14.79 1.95 -3.37
C GLU A 165 13.87 3.19 -3.32
N PHE A 166 13.79 3.85 -2.16
CA PHE A 166 12.98 5.06 -1.98
C PHE A 166 13.67 6.37 -2.37
N ALA A 167 14.93 6.34 -2.82
CA ALA A 167 15.70 7.56 -3.10
C ALA A 167 15.05 8.40 -4.18
N TRP A 168 14.60 7.76 -5.27
CA TRP A 168 13.97 8.45 -6.39
C TRP A 168 12.61 9.04 -6.00
N ASP A 169 11.77 8.28 -5.30
CA ASP A 169 10.45 8.75 -4.87
C ASP A 169 10.56 9.94 -3.92
N LYS A 170 11.52 9.87 -2.99
CA LYS A 170 11.81 10.98 -2.09
C LYS A 170 12.22 12.23 -2.87
N GLU A 171 13.17 12.12 -3.78
CA GLU A 171 13.64 13.26 -4.58
C GLU A 171 12.51 13.84 -5.45
N ARG A 172 11.73 12.96 -6.10
CA ARG A 172 10.57 13.35 -6.93
C ARG A 172 9.56 14.15 -6.12
N THR A 173 9.17 13.64 -4.95
CA THR A 173 8.19 14.30 -4.08
C THR A 173 8.74 15.59 -3.49
N GLU A 174 10.03 15.64 -3.16
CA GLU A 174 10.72 16.82 -2.66
C GLU A 174 10.76 17.94 -3.71
N ILE A 175 11.14 17.63 -4.95
CA ILE A 175 11.11 18.59 -6.07
C ILE A 175 9.68 19.06 -6.36
N ALA A 176 8.70 18.16 -6.36
CA ALA A 176 7.29 18.52 -6.58
C ALA A 176 6.78 19.49 -5.51
N LEU A 177 7.11 19.22 -4.25
CA LEU A 177 6.79 20.08 -3.13
C LEU A 177 7.50 21.44 -3.24
N GLN A 178 8.77 21.47 -3.63
CA GLN A 178 9.49 22.72 -3.88
C GLN A 178 8.83 23.56 -4.97
N LYS A 179 8.41 22.95 -6.09
CA LYS A 179 7.68 23.65 -7.17
C LYS A 179 6.34 24.22 -6.68
N LEU A 180 5.59 23.45 -5.88
CA LEU A 180 4.34 23.90 -5.28
C LEU A 180 4.57 25.10 -4.36
N ARG A 181 5.60 25.06 -3.51
CA ARG A 181 5.96 26.20 -2.64
C ARG A 181 6.37 27.42 -3.45
N ALA A 182 7.23 27.25 -4.46
CA ALA A 182 7.66 28.33 -5.33
C ALA A 182 6.51 29.00 -6.09
N LYS A 183 5.50 28.21 -6.49
CA LYS A 183 4.33 28.74 -7.22
C LYS A 183 3.30 29.40 -6.31
N PHE A 184 3.06 28.84 -5.11
CA PHE A 184 1.91 29.21 -4.29
C PHE A 184 2.24 29.89 -2.97
N LEU A 185 3.44 29.70 -2.41
CA LEU A 185 3.83 30.29 -1.12
C LEU A 185 4.85 31.41 -1.28
N ASP A 186 5.84 31.25 -2.15
CA ASP A 186 6.90 32.26 -2.36
C ASP A 186 6.37 33.62 -2.88
N PRO A 187 5.36 33.69 -3.78
CA PRO A 187 4.80 34.98 -4.20
C PRO A 187 3.86 35.59 -3.15
N VAL A 188 3.43 34.85 -2.14
CA VAL A 188 2.53 35.36 -1.10
C VAL A 188 3.34 36.22 -0.14
N GLN A 189 3.11 37.53 -0.19
CA GLN A 189 3.70 38.43 0.78
C GLN A 189 3.03 38.21 2.13
N VAL A 190 3.84 37.81 3.10
CA VAL A 190 3.41 37.59 4.47
C VAL A 190 3.83 38.79 5.32
N GLU A 191 2.88 39.65 5.67
CA GLU A 191 3.12 40.71 6.66
C GLU A 191 3.03 40.09 8.06
N ARG A 192 4.19 40.07 8.75
CA ARG A 192 4.25 39.70 10.17
C ARG A 192 3.97 40.94 11.01
N VAL A 193 2.77 41.02 11.56
CA VAL A 193 2.40 42.09 12.50
C VAL A 193 2.56 41.58 13.93
N VAL A 194 3.44 42.21 14.70
CA VAL A 194 3.62 41.88 16.13
C VAL A 194 2.79 42.84 16.97
N LEU A 195 1.68 42.35 17.51
CA LEU A 195 0.83 43.08 18.45
C LEU A 195 1.40 42.95 19.86
N ARG A 196 1.61 44.08 20.53
CA ARG A 196 2.01 44.12 21.95
C ARG A 196 0.79 44.54 22.77
N SER A 197 0.43 43.76 23.78
CA SER A 197 -0.63 44.18 24.71
C SER A 197 -0.08 45.21 25.70
N PHE A 198 -0.87 46.25 25.99
CA PHE A 198 -0.52 47.26 26.99
C PHE A 198 -0.87 46.83 28.43
N ALA A 199 -1.82 45.90 28.58
CA ALA A 199 -2.37 45.49 29.88
C ALA A 199 -1.53 44.42 30.62
N GLU A 200 -0.84 43.54 29.89
CA GLU A 200 0.02 42.50 30.45
C GLU A 200 1.45 42.76 29.97
N GLY A 201 2.14 43.68 30.64
CA GLY A 201 3.41 44.27 30.21
C GLY A 201 4.47 43.27 29.76
N ARG A 202 4.50 42.96 28.44
CA ARG A 202 5.46 42.15 27.65
C ARG A 202 4.92 40.85 27.03
N LYS A 203 3.61 40.65 26.87
CA LYS A 203 3.14 39.59 25.93
C LYS A 203 3.06 40.14 24.51
N ALA A 204 3.86 39.55 23.60
CA ALA A 204 3.84 39.85 22.18
C ALA A 204 3.10 38.72 21.45
N TYR A 205 2.06 39.08 20.71
CA TYR A 205 1.29 38.18 19.86
C TYR A 205 1.66 38.48 18.41
N SER A 206 2.17 37.50 17.67
CA SER A 206 2.41 37.66 16.23
C SER A 206 1.18 37.21 15.47
N VAL A 207 0.58 38.13 14.73
CA VAL A 207 -0.45 37.83 13.74
C VAL A 207 0.21 37.89 12.37
N THR A 208 0.04 36.80 11.63
CA THR A 208 0.60 36.65 10.29
C THR A 208 -0.55 36.81 9.30
N SER A 209 -0.55 37.88 8.53
CA SER A 209 -1.53 38.10 7.45
C SER A 209 -0.88 37.78 6.11
N CYS A 210 -1.49 36.89 5.35
CA CYS A 210 -1.06 36.54 4.01
C CYS A 210 -1.89 37.34 3.00
N ARG A 211 -1.22 38.12 2.14
CA ARG A 211 -1.88 38.86 1.05
C ARG A 211 -1.63 38.09 -0.26
N VAL A 212 -2.70 37.67 -0.91
CA VAL A 212 -2.69 36.96 -2.21
C VAL A 212 -2.79 37.97 -3.33
#